data_AF-A0A4V1X977-F1
#
_entry.id   AF-A0A4V1X977-F1
#
_cell.length_a   1.000
_cell.length_b   1.000
_cell.length_c   1.000
_cell.angle_alpha   90.00
_cell.angle_beta   90.00
_cell.angle_gamma   90.00
#
_symmetry.space_group_name_H-M   'P 1'
#
loop_
_entity.id
_entity.type
_entity.pdbx_description
1 polymer ?
#
loop_
_entity_poly.entity_id
_entity_poly.type
_entity_poly.pdbx_seq_one_letter_code
_entity_poly.pdbx_strand_id
1 'polypeptide(L)'
;MVVRTPTLNSLKRGFLPQIHQPLPLSRRESQQLLDSITSSFRKNLDKEHPWQSEDAATTLPAAKSEESPPKTTTTTTRHRPTDRHLRAILSNPLFSHPTQDPKLTAPSPTKNPFDIFDAAVAKGLMTPRRAAGFLATVRAHVANGQSSDTRAKLAPTGAGLRVLQWLRASGQENDFRFLSDPALVQQLVPFMYAEGLEEVAWTWLSQLAVRRLRVMEVESGLGKLNAQPLFKLLNTMIQETSHSTAAEAKSNLDASYSALLRAYKLLPKDYRIANLSVKHNWASLSWASTVDAFERPKPSVALFEAFVQQGRPYSLPLDMAHLELHHPTAPSSDAAVYYMHSRDSKARDVTDSRMGDRSRRRLICLALDTVDRLKQTGNTTEASWVERFLTNMCENLNLGILNLNAADSIASERPLYRLN
;
A
#
# COMPACT_ATOMS: atom_id res chain seq x y z
N MET A 1 -18.17 -35.70 -51.70
CA MET A 1 -17.23 -36.72 -51.21
C MET A 1 -17.26 -36.66 -49.68
N VAL A 2 -17.96 -37.59 -49.02
CA VAL A 2 -18.19 -37.56 -47.56
C VAL A 2 -17.20 -38.53 -46.91
N VAL A 3 -16.21 -38.00 -46.19
CA VAL A 3 -15.21 -38.79 -45.47
C VAL A 3 -15.80 -39.21 -44.13
N ARG A 4 -16.10 -40.50 -43.99
CA ARG A 4 -16.52 -41.11 -42.72
C ARG A 4 -15.27 -41.51 -41.93
N THR A 5 -15.08 -40.93 -40.75
CA THR A 5 -14.04 -41.36 -39.81
C THR A 5 -14.46 -42.66 -39.10
N PRO A 6 -13.59 -43.68 -39.02
CA PRO A 6 -13.89 -44.91 -38.30
C PRO A 6 -13.88 -44.72 -36.78
N THR A 7 -14.68 -45.52 -36.08
CA THR A 7 -14.93 -45.47 -34.63
C THR A 7 -13.76 -46.04 -33.82
N LEU A 8 -13.52 -45.43 -32.64
CA LEU A 8 -12.42 -45.68 -31.69
C LEU A 8 -12.32 -47.11 -31.10
N ASN A 9 -13.13 -48.06 -31.55
CA ASN A 9 -13.10 -49.45 -31.08
C ASN A 9 -12.12 -50.36 -31.84
N SER A 10 -11.47 -49.87 -32.91
CA SER A 10 -10.51 -50.66 -33.69
C SER A 10 -9.06 -50.60 -33.21
N LEU A 11 -8.73 -49.71 -32.25
CA LEU A 11 -7.37 -49.56 -31.70
C LEU A 11 -7.08 -50.46 -30.48
N LYS A 12 -8.04 -51.30 -30.05
CA LYS A 12 -7.90 -52.20 -28.89
C LYS A 12 -7.32 -53.59 -29.21
N ARG A 13 -6.90 -53.86 -30.46
CA ARG A 13 -6.27 -55.14 -30.84
C ARG A 13 -4.89 -54.87 -31.45
N GLY A 14 -3.84 -54.91 -30.64
CA GLY A 14 -2.49 -55.00 -31.19
C GLY A 14 -1.31 -54.67 -30.28
N PHE A 15 -1.48 -53.91 -29.19
CA PHE A 15 -0.32 -53.36 -28.47
C PHE A 15 -0.35 -53.43 -26.94
N LEU A 16 -1.26 -54.19 -26.33
CA LEU A 16 -1.27 -54.38 -24.87
C LEU A 16 -1.26 -55.88 -24.57
N PRO A 17 -0.23 -56.42 -23.86
CA PRO A 17 -0.28 -57.78 -23.36
C PRO A 17 -1.48 -57.92 -22.42
N GLN A 18 -2.16 -59.07 -22.49
CA GLN A 18 -3.26 -59.44 -21.61
C GLN A 18 -2.86 -59.20 -20.15
N ILE A 19 -3.37 -58.13 -19.57
CA ILE A 19 -3.25 -57.86 -18.14
C ILE A 19 -4.11 -58.94 -17.48
N HIS A 20 -3.46 -59.97 -16.95
CA HIS A 20 -4.07 -60.91 -16.04
C HIS A 20 -4.73 -60.12 -14.92
N GLN A 21 -6.03 -60.32 -14.77
CA GLN A 21 -6.84 -59.84 -13.67
C GLN A 21 -6.19 -60.37 -12.38
N PRO A 22 -5.63 -59.51 -11.50
CA PRO A 22 -4.97 -60.04 -10.32
C PRO A 22 -6.04 -60.59 -9.37
N LEU A 23 -5.76 -61.80 -8.88
CA LEU A 23 -6.38 -62.45 -7.73
C LEU A 23 -6.73 -61.42 -6.64
N PRO A 24 -7.85 -61.57 -5.90
CA PRO A 24 -8.19 -60.65 -4.83
C PRO A 24 -7.10 -60.69 -3.74
N LEU A 25 -6.20 -59.71 -3.78
CA LEU A 25 -5.20 -59.44 -2.75
C LEU A 25 -5.93 -59.25 -1.43
N SER A 26 -5.59 -60.07 -0.43
CA SER A 26 -6.11 -59.89 0.91
C SER A 26 -5.70 -58.52 1.45
N ARG A 27 -6.52 -57.92 2.33
CA ARG A 27 -6.25 -56.60 2.94
C ARG A 27 -4.85 -56.48 3.56
N ARG A 28 -4.28 -57.60 3.98
CA ARG A 28 -2.92 -57.68 4.55
C ARG A 28 -1.84 -57.60 3.48
N GLU A 29 -2.04 -58.23 2.34
CA GLU A 29 -1.09 -58.20 1.21
C GLU A 29 -1.12 -56.84 0.49
N SER A 30 -2.29 -56.21 0.38
CA SER A 30 -2.38 -54.84 -0.14
C SER A 30 -1.64 -53.84 0.76
N GLN A 31 -1.73 -54.03 2.08
CA GLN A 31 -1.01 -53.19 3.04
C GLN A 31 0.50 -53.42 2.96
N GLN A 32 0.94 -54.67 2.85
CA GLN A 32 2.36 -55.00 2.65
C GLN A 32 2.91 -54.46 1.32
N LEU A 33 2.12 -54.50 0.26
CA LEU A 33 2.49 -53.92 -1.03
C LEU A 33 2.61 -52.39 -0.91
N LEU A 34 1.64 -51.74 -0.25
CA LEU A 34 1.69 -50.30 0.01
C LEU A 34 2.92 -49.95 0.85
N ASP A 35 3.18 -50.65 1.95
CA ASP A 35 4.34 -50.39 2.81
C ASP A 35 5.66 -50.59 2.06
N SER A 36 5.72 -51.60 1.18
CA SER A 36 6.88 -51.87 0.31
C SER A 36 7.09 -50.78 -0.74
N ILE A 37 6.02 -50.32 -1.41
CA ILE A 37 6.09 -49.22 -2.39
C ILE A 37 6.47 -47.92 -1.69
N THR A 38 5.87 -47.63 -0.53
CA THR A 38 6.13 -46.42 0.23
C THR A 38 7.57 -46.41 0.77
N SER A 39 8.06 -47.55 1.25
CA SER A 39 9.45 -47.77 1.66
C SER A 39 10.42 -47.57 0.49
N SER A 40 10.12 -48.17 -0.67
CA SER A 40 10.93 -48.06 -1.88
C SER A 40 11.01 -46.62 -2.38
N PHE A 41 9.87 -45.92 -2.41
CA PHE A 41 9.81 -44.52 -2.84
C PHE A 41 10.58 -43.61 -1.89
N ARG A 42 10.45 -43.81 -0.57
CA ARG A 42 11.23 -43.08 0.45
C ARG A 42 12.72 -43.35 0.30
N LYS A 43 13.11 -44.61 0.11
CA LYS A 43 14.51 -45.01 -0.09
C LYS A 43 15.11 -44.41 -1.37
N ASN A 44 14.31 -44.30 -2.44
CA ASN A 44 14.74 -43.68 -3.68
C ASN A 44 14.81 -42.15 -3.56
N LEU A 45 13.87 -41.53 -2.84
CA LEU A 45 13.93 -40.09 -2.53
C LEU A 45 15.12 -39.73 -1.63
N ASP A 46 15.43 -40.56 -0.63
CA ASP A 46 16.59 -40.37 0.25
C ASP A 46 17.92 -40.55 -0.53
N LYS A 47 17.90 -41.31 -1.64
CA LYS A 47 19.05 -41.51 -2.53
C LYS A 47 19.26 -40.35 -3.51
N GLU A 48 18.17 -39.79 -4.05
CA GLU A 48 18.20 -38.65 -4.99
C GLU A 48 18.44 -37.30 -4.27
N HIS A 49 18.14 -37.23 -2.97
CA HIS A 49 18.43 -36.05 -2.13
C HIS A 49 19.29 -36.40 -0.90
N PRO A 50 20.59 -36.77 -1.09
CA PRO A 50 21.49 -37.03 0.03
C PRO A 50 21.63 -35.81 0.92
N TRP A 51 21.35 -35.97 2.21
CA TRP A 51 21.58 -34.93 3.22
C TRP A 51 23.09 -34.71 3.38
N GLN A 52 23.60 -33.53 2.97
CA GLN A 52 24.89 -33.06 3.45
C GLN A 52 24.71 -32.64 4.91
N SER A 53 25.10 -33.53 5.82
CA SER A 53 25.37 -33.12 7.19
C SER A 53 26.53 -32.13 7.16
N GLU A 54 26.24 -30.87 7.46
CA GLU A 54 27.24 -29.88 7.83
C GLU A 54 27.76 -30.24 9.23
N ASP A 55 28.52 -31.34 9.31
CA ASP A 55 29.32 -31.77 10.46
C ASP A 55 30.63 -32.36 9.88
N ALA A 56 31.33 -31.53 9.10
CA ALA A 56 32.69 -31.78 8.66
C ALA A 56 33.52 -30.50 8.84
N ALA A 57 33.52 -29.98 10.07
CA ALA A 57 34.52 -29.03 10.49
C ALA A 57 35.05 -29.43 11.87
N THR A 58 36.35 -29.77 11.87
CA THR A 58 37.25 -29.77 13.02
C THR A 58 37.28 -31.05 13.86
N THR A 59 38.08 -32.00 13.38
CA THR A 59 38.90 -32.86 14.24
C THR A 59 39.85 -32.01 15.09
N LEU A 60 39.86 -32.21 16.42
CA LEU A 60 41.03 -32.30 17.31
C LEU A 60 40.56 -32.57 18.77
N PRO A 61 41.39 -33.19 19.64
CA PRO A 61 40.92 -34.02 20.75
C PRO A 61 41.01 -33.42 22.17
N ALA A 62 40.13 -33.94 23.04
CA ALA A 62 40.28 -34.22 24.48
C ALA A 62 40.62 -33.10 25.50
N ALA A 63 39.70 -32.86 26.43
CA ALA A 63 39.98 -32.75 27.87
C ALA A 63 38.69 -32.94 28.72
N LYS A 64 38.86 -33.55 29.89
CA LYS A 64 37.87 -34.06 30.86
C LYS A 64 37.12 -32.94 31.62
N SER A 65 35.90 -33.23 32.11
CA SER A 65 35.52 -33.24 33.55
C SER A 65 34.00 -33.46 33.77
N GLU A 66 33.71 -34.45 34.63
CA GLU A 66 32.67 -34.59 35.71
C GLU A 66 31.69 -33.40 35.95
N GLU A 67 30.45 -33.49 36.45
CA GLU A 67 29.50 -34.54 36.88
C GLU A 67 28.15 -33.83 37.26
N SER A 68 26.97 -34.47 37.01
CA SER A 68 25.59 -34.17 37.54
C SER A 68 24.72 -32.99 37.00
N PRO A 69 23.36 -33.02 37.07
CA PRO A 69 22.34 -34.09 36.96
C PRO A 69 21.21 -33.73 35.90
N PRO A 70 20.13 -34.52 35.69
CA PRO A 70 19.44 -34.59 34.39
C PRO A 70 18.41 -33.47 34.16
N LYS A 71 18.61 -32.67 33.11
CA LYS A 71 17.58 -31.79 32.55
C LYS A 71 16.87 -32.49 31.39
N THR A 72 15.57 -32.68 31.58
CA THR A 72 14.52 -32.92 30.59
C THR A 72 14.95 -32.72 29.14
N THR A 73 15.13 -33.84 28.43
CA THR A 73 15.26 -33.89 26.97
C THR A 73 13.97 -33.39 26.33
N THR A 74 13.92 -32.10 25.99
CA THR A 74 13.11 -31.66 24.86
C THR A 74 13.73 -32.29 23.62
N THR A 75 13.16 -33.42 23.20
CA THR A 75 13.43 -34.02 21.91
C THR A 75 13.08 -33.01 20.84
N THR A 76 14.08 -32.24 20.41
CA THR A 76 14.02 -31.50 19.15
C THR A 76 14.01 -32.55 18.05
N THR A 77 12.80 -33.02 17.71
CA THR A 77 12.59 -33.76 16.48
C THR A 77 12.96 -32.81 15.35
N ARG A 78 14.23 -32.86 14.91
CA ARG A 78 14.72 -32.15 13.72
C ARG A 78 13.82 -32.56 12.57
N HIS A 79 12.84 -31.73 12.26
CA HIS A 79 11.91 -31.99 11.17
C HIS A 79 12.67 -31.97 9.86
N ARG A 80 12.59 -33.06 9.11
CA ARG A 80 13.20 -33.18 7.78
C ARG A 80 12.70 -32.03 6.89
N PRO A 81 13.51 -31.44 6.01
CA PRO A 81 13.04 -30.35 5.15
C PRO A 81 11.89 -30.74 4.23
N THR A 82 11.74 -32.01 3.90
CA THR A 82 10.55 -32.53 3.21
C THR A 82 9.30 -32.43 4.07
N ASP A 83 9.37 -32.71 5.38
CA ASP A 83 8.25 -32.49 6.31
C ASP A 83 7.98 -31.00 6.52
N ARG A 84 9.02 -30.15 6.51
CA ARG A 84 8.86 -28.70 6.56
C ARG A 84 8.23 -28.16 5.28
N HIS A 85 8.62 -28.68 4.13
CA HIS A 85 8.07 -28.30 2.83
C HIS A 85 6.65 -28.81 2.64
N LEU A 86 6.36 -30.07 3.02
CA LEU A 86 5.00 -30.61 3.07
C LEU A 86 4.14 -29.86 4.08
N ARG A 87 4.66 -29.49 5.25
CA ARG A 87 3.94 -28.58 6.16
C ARG A 87 3.68 -27.23 5.53
N ALA A 88 4.63 -26.64 4.82
CA ALA A 88 4.43 -25.36 4.13
C ALA A 88 3.38 -25.45 3.00
N ILE A 89 3.32 -26.58 2.30
CA ILE A 89 2.31 -26.87 1.28
C ILE A 89 0.94 -27.11 1.92
N LEU A 90 0.87 -27.92 2.99
CA LEU A 90 -0.38 -28.26 3.67
C LEU A 90 -0.89 -27.16 4.59
N SER A 91 -0.03 -26.24 5.04
CA SER A 91 -0.42 -25.02 5.74
C SER A 91 -0.90 -23.92 4.77
N ASN A 92 -0.89 -24.17 3.47
CA ASN A 92 -1.44 -23.25 2.50
C ASN A 92 -2.98 -23.29 2.58
N PRO A 93 -3.65 -22.14 2.79
CA PRO A 93 -5.11 -22.07 2.95
C PRO A 93 -5.90 -22.61 1.75
N LEU A 94 -5.26 -22.82 0.60
CA LEU A 94 -5.86 -23.48 -0.57
C LEU A 94 -6.11 -24.98 -0.38
N PHE A 95 -5.38 -25.66 0.52
CA PHE A 95 -5.47 -27.11 0.74
C PHE A 95 -6.09 -27.51 2.08
N SER A 96 -6.30 -26.55 2.98
CA SER A 96 -7.02 -26.78 4.23
C SER A 96 -8.53 -26.85 3.95
N HIS A 97 -9.04 -28.07 3.72
CA HIS A 97 -10.47 -28.32 3.73
C HIS A 97 -10.95 -28.49 5.17
N PRO A 98 -11.82 -27.61 5.71
CA PRO A 98 -12.54 -27.94 6.93
C PRO A 98 -13.49 -29.09 6.61
N THR A 99 -13.28 -30.24 7.25
CA THR A 99 -14.23 -31.35 7.23
C THR A 99 -15.52 -30.86 7.89
N GLN A 100 -16.51 -30.47 7.08
CA GLN A 100 -17.82 -30.09 7.60
C GLN A 100 -18.59 -31.35 7.96
N ASP A 101 -18.67 -31.67 9.25
CA ASP A 101 -19.69 -32.60 9.76
C ASP A 101 -21.08 -31.95 9.59
N PRO A 102 -22.02 -32.56 8.83
CA PRO A 102 -23.28 -31.92 8.44
C PRO A 102 -24.39 -32.04 9.49
N LYS A 103 -24.07 -32.15 10.78
CA LYS A 103 -25.06 -32.14 11.86
C LYS A 103 -24.62 -31.18 12.95
N LEU A 104 -25.17 -29.97 12.91
CA LEU A 104 -25.61 -29.15 14.07
C LEU A 104 -25.97 -27.75 13.54
N THR A 105 -27.21 -27.60 13.11
CA THR A 105 -27.83 -26.30 12.83
C THR A 105 -28.19 -25.64 14.16
N ALA A 106 -27.21 -25.02 14.81
CA ALA A 106 -27.43 -24.05 15.88
C ALA A 106 -27.29 -22.63 15.30
N PRO A 107 -28.04 -21.62 15.81
CA PRO A 107 -27.90 -20.24 15.36
C PRO A 107 -26.45 -19.80 15.55
N SER A 108 -25.82 -19.36 14.46
CA SER A 108 -24.37 -19.25 14.38
C SER A 108 -23.81 -18.28 15.43
N PRO A 109 -22.83 -18.69 16.25
CA PRO A 109 -21.94 -17.71 16.88
C PRO A 109 -21.28 -16.90 15.76
N THR A 110 -21.09 -15.60 15.97
CA THR A 110 -20.49 -14.67 15.01
C THR A 110 -19.24 -15.28 14.38
N LYS A 111 -19.36 -15.77 13.14
CA LYS A 111 -18.28 -16.47 12.45
C LYS A 111 -17.07 -15.55 12.39
N ASN A 112 -15.93 -16.05 12.85
CA ASN A 112 -14.69 -15.30 12.85
C ASN A 112 -14.39 -14.83 11.40
N PRO A 113 -14.12 -13.53 11.16
CA PRO A 113 -13.85 -13.02 9.81
C PRO A 113 -12.71 -13.76 9.10
N PHE A 114 -11.74 -14.29 9.86
CA PHE A 114 -10.63 -15.09 9.33
C PHE A 114 -11.09 -16.43 8.74
N ASP A 115 -12.05 -17.11 9.39
CA ASP A 115 -12.60 -18.39 8.89
C ASP A 115 -13.40 -18.17 7.60
N ILE A 116 -14.12 -17.05 7.51
CA ILE A 116 -14.87 -16.66 6.31
C ILE A 116 -13.91 -16.38 5.16
N PHE A 117 -12.79 -15.68 5.44
CA PHE A 117 -11.75 -15.42 4.46
C PHE A 117 -11.16 -16.73 3.93
N ASP A 118 -10.73 -17.63 4.82
CA ASP A 118 -10.11 -18.90 4.43
C ASP A 118 -11.08 -19.79 3.63
N ALA A 119 -12.34 -19.88 4.08
CA ALA A 119 -13.37 -20.62 3.35
C ALA A 119 -13.63 -20.03 1.94
N ALA A 120 -13.58 -18.71 1.79
CA ALA A 120 -13.74 -18.06 0.49
C ALA A 120 -12.51 -18.27 -0.41
N VAL A 121 -11.30 -18.27 0.15
CA VAL A 121 -10.05 -18.59 -0.57
C VAL A 121 -10.05 -20.04 -1.03
N ALA A 122 -10.35 -20.99 -0.15
CA ALA A 122 -10.40 -22.42 -0.47
C ALA A 122 -11.44 -22.75 -1.56
N LYS A 123 -12.54 -22.00 -1.62
CA LYS A 123 -13.57 -22.14 -2.66
C LYS A 123 -13.26 -21.40 -3.97
N GLY A 124 -12.13 -20.69 -4.05
CA GLY A 124 -11.79 -19.86 -5.22
C GLY A 124 -12.73 -18.66 -5.41
N LEU A 125 -13.44 -18.25 -4.36
CA LEU A 125 -14.43 -17.17 -4.39
C LEU A 125 -13.86 -15.81 -3.96
N MET A 126 -12.56 -15.74 -3.65
CA MET A 126 -11.93 -14.52 -3.19
C MET A 126 -11.63 -13.56 -4.36
N THR A 127 -11.96 -12.28 -4.18
CA THR A 127 -11.70 -11.20 -5.15
C THR A 127 -11.09 -10.00 -4.44
N PRO A 128 -10.40 -9.08 -5.15
CA PRO A 128 -9.79 -7.89 -4.53
C PRO A 128 -10.78 -7.09 -3.68
N ARG A 129 -12.02 -6.93 -4.17
CA ARG A 129 -13.10 -6.24 -3.45
C ARG A 129 -13.56 -6.98 -2.19
N ARG A 130 -13.57 -8.32 -2.21
CA ARG A 130 -13.90 -9.14 -1.02
C ARG A 130 -12.76 -9.09 0.00
N ALA A 131 -11.51 -9.11 -0.43
CA ALA A 131 -10.35 -8.91 0.44
C ALA A 131 -10.38 -7.51 1.09
N ALA A 132 -10.74 -6.47 0.34
CA ALA A 132 -10.95 -5.13 0.90
C ALA A 132 -12.04 -5.12 1.98
N GLY A 133 -13.16 -5.81 1.72
CA GLY A 133 -14.24 -5.99 2.70
C GLY A 133 -13.79 -6.73 3.96
N PHE A 134 -13.00 -7.79 3.82
CA PHE A 134 -12.40 -8.51 4.95
C PHE A 134 -11.47 -7.62 5.79
N LEU A 135 -10.59 -6.85 5.15
CA LEU A 135 -9.71 -5.92 5.88
C LEU A 135 -10.51 -4.83 6.59
N ALA A 136 -11.56 -4.31 5.96
CA ALA A 136 -12.45 -3.33 6.57
C ALA A 136 -13.20 -3.91 7.78
N THR A 137 -13.67 -5.17 7.72
CA THR A 137 -14.30 -5.82 8.88
C THR A 137 -13.29 -6.04 10.00
N VAL A 138 -12.09 -6.56 9.72
CA VAL A 138 -11.04 -6.71 10.75
C VAL A 138 -10.70 -5.37 11.40
N ARG A 139 -10.54 -4.31 10.61
CA ARG A 139 -10.28 -2.95 11.12
C ARG A 139 -11.42 -2.46 12.03
N ALA A 140 -12.67 -2.69 11.66
CA ALA A 140 -13.83 -2.33 12.48
C ALA A 140 -13.88 -3.09 13.81
N HIS A 141 -13.56 -4.39 13.82
CA HIS A 141 -13.49 -5.19 15.05
C HIS A 141 -12.39 -4.66 16.00
N VAL A 142 -11.26 -4.24 15.44
CA VAL A 142 -10.13 -3.69 16.20
C VAL A 142 -10.41 -2.26 16.71
N ALA A 143 -11.14 -1.45 15.93
CA ALA A 143 -11.48 -0.07 16.27
C ALA A 143 -12.39 0.03 17.49
N ASN A 144 -13.20 -1.00 17.78
CA ASN A 144 -14.13 -1.02 18.92
C ASN A 144 -13.43 -1.10 20.31
N GLY A 145 -12.11 -1.25 20.37
CA GLY A 145 -11.34 -1.23 21.64
C GLY A 145 -10.98 0.19 22.09
N GLN A 146 -10.84 0.41 23.41
CA GLN A 146 -10.64 1.75 24.02
C GLN A 146 -9.29 2.44 23.76
N SER A 147 -8.29 1.81 23.11
CA SER A 147 -7.00 2.48 22.85
C SER A 147 -7.00 3.32 21.56
N SER A 148 -6.32 4.47 21.59
CA SER A 148 -6.21 5.41 20.47
C SER A 148 -5.27 4.95 19.35
N ASP A 149 -4.34 4.02 19.62
CA ASP A 149 -3.38 3.57 18.62
C ASP A 149 -3.94 2.45 17.74
N THR A 150 -4.51 2.85 16.60
CA THR A 150 -5.00 1.92 15.59
C THR A 150 -3.89 1.05 14.99
N ARG A 151 -2.67 1.57 14.80
CA ARG A 151 -1.58 0.83 14.15
C ARG A 151 -1.05 -0.30 15.04
N ALA A 152 -0.81 -0.02 16.32
CA ALA A 152 -0.39 -1.05 17.28
C ALA A 152 -1.41 -2.19 17.42
N LYS A 153 -2.71 -1.89 17.27
CA LYS A 153 -3.75 -2.92 17.32
C LYS A 153 -3.88 -3.72 16.02
N LEU A 154 -3.54 -3.13 14.87
CA LEU A 154 -3.58 -3.83 13.58
C LEU A 154 -2.39 -4.79 13.42
N ALA A 155 -1.22 -4.43 13.94
CA ALA A 155 0.00 -5.24 13.86
C ALA A 155 -0.17 -6.72 14.27
N PRO A 156 -0.80 -7.08 15.41
CA PRO A 156 -0.96 -8.48 15.80
C PRO A 156 -2.02 -9.25 14.99
N THR A 157 -2.83 -8.59 14.15
CA THR A 157 -3.93 -9.27 13.45
C THR A 157 -3.45 -10.19 12.32
N GLY A 158 -2.30 -9.87 11.70
CA GLY A 158 -1.76 -10.63 10.56
C GLY A 158 -2.69 -10.67 9.33
N ALA A 159 -3.70 -9.79 9.28
CA ALA A 159 -4.69 -9.77 8.21
C ALA A 159 -4.08 -9.26 6.90
N GLY A 160 -3.16 -8.30 6.97
CA GLY A 160 -2.40 -7.81 5.81
C GLY A 160 -1.56 -8.91 5.18
N LEU A 161 -0.80 -9.64 6.01
CA LEU A 161 0.03 -10.77 5.59
C LEU A 161 -0.80 -11.86 4.93
N ARG A 162 -1.99 -12.16 5.48
CA ARG A 162 -2.86 -13.20 4.92
C ARG A 162 -3.43 -12.80 3.56
N VAL A 163 -3.87 -11.55 3.40
CA VAL A 163 -4.30 -11.03 2.08
C VAL A 163 -3.14 -11.02 1.10
N LEU A 164 -1.94 -10.62 1.56
CA LEU A 164 -0.73 -10.65 0.75
C LEU A 164 -0.41 -12.07 0.26
N GLN A 165 -0.41 -13.07 1.14
CA GLN A 165 -0.20 -14.47 0.78
C GLN A 165 -1.21 -14.96 -0.25
N TRP A 166 -2.49 -14.59 -0.11
CA TRP A 166 -3.51 -14.89 -1.10
C TRP A 166 -3.23 -14.21 -2.46
N LEU A 167 -2.82 -12.94 -2.47
CA LEU A 167 -2.44 -12.24 -3.70
C LEU A 167 -1.26 -12.92 -4.42
N ARG A 168 -0.30 -13.45 -3.67
CA ARG A 168 0.83 -14.24 -4.21
C ARG A 168 0.35 -15.58 -4.78
N ALA A 169 -0.39 -16.34 -3.97
CA ALA A 169 -0.85 -17.69 -4.33
C ALA A 169 -1.84 -17.69 -5.51
N SER A 170 -2.65 -16.64 -5.64
CA SER A 170 -3.57 -16.45 -6.78
C SER A 170 -2.89 -15.88 -8.03
N GLY A 171 -1.59 -15.58 -7.97
CA GLY A 171 -0.85 -14.98 -9.09
C GLY A 171 -1.21 -13.52 -9.37
N GLN A 172 -2.04 -12.87 -8.56
CA GLN A 172 -2.46 -11.47 -8.76
C GLN A 172 -1.29 -10.48 -8.55
N GLU A 173 -0.30 -10.84 -7.74
CA GLU A 173 0.95 -10.08 -7.60
C GLU A 173 1.74 -10.03 -8.91
N ASN A 174 1.62 -11.05 -9.77
CA ASN A 174 2.33 -11.10 -11.05
C ASN A 174 1.78 -10.17 -12.11
N ASP A 175 0.55 -9.66 -11.98
CA ASP A 175 -0.04 -8.75 -12.96
C ASP A 175 -0.31 -7.35 -12.40
N PHE A 176 -0.22 -7.17 -11.08
CA PHE A 176 -0.54 -5.93 -10.37
C PHE A 176 -1.94 -5.35 -10.66
N ARG A 177 -2.84 -6.13 -11.24
CA ARG A 177 -4.21 -5.68 -11.58
C ARG A 177 -4.99 -5.25 -10.35
N PHE A 178 -4.75 -5.91 -9.21
CA PHE A 178 -5.37 -5.58 -7.93
C PHE A 178 -5.08 -4.14 -7.46
N LEU A 179 -3.96 -3.53 -7.87
CA LEU A 179 -3.64 -2.13 -7.53
C LEU A 179 -4.57 -1.12 -8.23
N SER A 180 -5.34 -1.57 -9.23
CA SER A 180 -6.37 -0.73 -9.86
C SER A 180 -7.63 -0.62 -9.00
N ASP A 181 -7.80 -1.49 -8.00
CA ASP A 181 -8.90 -1.42 -7.03
C ASP A 181 -8.52 -0.49 -5.86
N PRO A 182 -9.02 0.76 -5.82
CA PRO A 182 -8.64 1.72 -4.79
C PRO A 182 -9.08 1.28 -3.40
N ALA A 183 -10.20 0.54 -3.29
CA ALA A 183 -10.71 0.10 -2.00
C ALA A 183 -9.76 -0.90 -1.34
N LEU A 184 -9.20 -1.82 -2.13
CA LEU A 184 -8.21 -2.77 -1.62
C LEU A 184 -6.92 -2.05 -1.19
N VAL A 185 -6.37 -1.16 -2.03
CA VAL A 185 -5.11 -0.46 -1.72
C VAL A 185 -5.26 0.39 -0.46
N GLN A 186 -6.36 1.14 -0.33
CA GLN A 186 -6.64 1.97 0.85
C GLN A 186 -6.78 1.18 2.15
N GLN A 187 -7.24 -0.08 2.08
CA GLN A 187 -7.32 -0.92 3.27
C GLN A 187 -6.01 -1.68 3.50
N LEU A 188 -5.40 -2.26 2.48
CA LEU A 188 -4.23 -3.15 2.61
C LEU A 188 -2.96 -2.42 3.04
N VAL A 189 -2.67 -1.24 2.48
CA VAL A 189 -1.44 -0.49 2.79
C VAL A 189 -1.32 -0.18 4.29
N PRO A 190 -2.35 0.32 5.00
CA PRO A 190 -2.29 0.49 6.46
C PRO A 190 -1.92 -0.78 7.23
N PHE A 191 -2.49 -1.93 6.87
CA PHE A 191 -2.12 -3.20 7.50
C PHE A 191 -0.67 -3.59 7.19
N MET A 192 -0.20 -3.38 5.96
CA MET A 192 1.19 -3.65 5.61
C MET A 192 2.16 -2.80 6.43
N TYR A 193 1.87 -1.52 6.64
CA TYR A 193 2.67 -0.64 7.49
C TYR A 193 2.59 -1.05 8.97
N ALA A 194 1.42 -1.44 9.47
CA ALA A 194 1.26 -1.93 10.84
C ALA A 194 2.04 -3.23 11.09
N GLU A 195 2.08 -4.14 10.11
CA GLU A 195 2.70 -5.47 10.21
C GLU A 195 4.18 -5.51 9.77
N GLY A 196 4.78 -4.36 9.43
CA GLY A 196 6.18 -4.27 8.99
C GLY A 196 6.45 -4.82 7.58
N LEU A 197 5.43 -4.86 6.72
CA LEU A 197 5.47 -5.34 5.33
C LEU A 197 5.61 -4.20 4.30
N GLU A 198 5.99 -3.00 4.73
CA GLU A 198 6.09 -1.80 3.89
C GLU A 198 7.05 -1.92 2.70
N GLU A 199 8.14 -2.68 2.84
CA GLU A 199 9.10 -2.93 1.75
C GLU A 199 8.48 -3.69 0.56
N VAL A 200 7.45 -4.48 0.81
CA VAL A 200 6.69 -5.14 -0.26
C VAL A 200 5.92 -4.09 -1.09
N ALA A 201 5.34 -3.08 -0.45
CA ALA A 201 4.65 -1.99 -1.16
C ALA A 201 5.64 -1.14 -1.97
N TRP A 202 6.85 -0.89 -1.45
CA TRP A 202 7.92 -0.23 -2.20
C TRP A 202 8.38 -1.05 -3.42
N THR A 203 8.44 -2.37 -3.27
CA THR A 203 8.75 -3.28 -4.37
C THR A 203 7.65 -3.25 -5.44
N TRP A 204 6.38 -3.21 -5.05
CA TRP A 204 5.27 -3.04 -6.00
C TRP A 204 5.36 -1.71 -6.73
N LEU A 205 5.70 -0.63 -6.04
CA LEU A 205 5.85 0.70 -6.63
C LEU A 205 6.94 0.70 -7.72
N SER A 206 8.11 0.12 -7.45
CA SER A 206 9.21 0.06 -8.42
C SER A 206 8.88 -0.86 -9.60
N GLN A 207 8.31 -2.04 -9.34
CA GLN A 207 7.95 -2.99 -10.41
C GLN A 207 6.80 -2.46 -11.28
N LEU A 208 5.81 -1.79 -10.71
CA LEU A 208 4.72 -1.18 -11.47
C LEU A 208 5.24 -0.05 -12.37
N ALA A 209 6.18 0.75 -11.86
CA ALA A 209 6.83 1.79 -12.65
C ALA A 209 7.58 1.19 -13.84
N VAL A 210 8.34 0.10 -13.65
CA VAL A 210 9.13 -0.57 -14.70
C VAL A 210 8.27 -1.35 -15.70
N ARG A 211 7.23 -2.06 -15.26
CA ARG A 211 6.39 -2.88 -16.15
C ARG A 211 5.52 -2.06 -17.08
N ARG A 212 5.01 -0.91 -16.61
CA ARG A 212 4.27 0.01 -17.47
C ARG A 212 5.13 0.65 -18.55
N LEU A 213 6.46 0.60 -18.43
CA LEU A 213 7.38 1.00 -19.49
C LEU A 213 7.27 0.05 -20.69
N ARG A 214 7.28 -1.27 -20.44
CA ARG A 214 7.26 -2.29 -21.49
C ARG A 214 5.96 -2.32 -22.28
N VAL A 215 4.82 -2.11 -21.61
CA VAL A 215 3.50 -2.09 -22.28
C VAL A 215 3.35 -0.84 -23.16
N MET A 216 3.98 0.27 -22.77
CA MET A 216 3.87 1.55 -23.48
C MET A 216 4.77 1.70 -24.70
N GLU A 217 5.91 1.01 -24.77
CA GLU A 217 6.73 0.98 -25.99
C GLU A 217 6.00 0.28 -27.15
N VAL A 218 5.05 -0.62 -26.84
CA VAL A 218 4.29 -1.38 -27.84
C VAL A 218 3.02 -0.65 -28.31
N GLU A 219 2.36 0.13 -27.45
CA GLU A 219 1.06 0.77 -27.74
C GLU A 219 1.18 2.28 -28.02
N SER A 220 2.11 2.67 -28.91
CA SER A 220 2.20 4.03 -29.43
C SER A 220 0.94 4.41 -30.22
N GLY A 221 -0.04 5.00 -29.52
CA GLY A 221 -1.23 5.60 -30.14
C GLY A 221 -2.34 5.92 -29.14
N LEU A 222 -2.29 7.09 -28.49
CA LEU A 222 -3.44 7.75 -27.85
C LEU A 222 -4.19 7.03 -26.70
N GLY A 223 -3.60 6.02 -26.05
CA GLY A 223 -4.17 5.46 -24.82
C GLY A 223 -3.96 6.40 -23.62
N LYS A 224 -5.05 6.85 -22.97
CA LYS A 224 -4.99 7.61 -21.71
C LYS A 224 -4.07 6.88 -20.72
N LEU A 225 -2.90 7.45 -20.46
CA LEU A 225 -1.93 6.93 -19.51
C LEU A 225 -2.58 6.82 -18.14
N ASN A 226 -3.05 5.62 -17.78
CA ASN A 226 -3.74 5.42 -16.52
C ASN A 226 -2.71 5.37 -15.38
N ALA A 227 -2.09 6.50 -15.05
CA ALA A 227 -1.13 6.64 -13.94
C ALA A 227 -1.79 6.46 -12.56
N GLN A 228 -3.12 6.24 -12.52
CA GLN A 228 -3.90 6.17 -11.28
C GLN A 228 -3.38 5.14 -10.29
N PRO A 229 -3.01 3.89 -10.65
CA PRO A 229 -2.58 2.92 -9.65
C PRO A 229 -1.24 3.31 -9.00
N LEU A 230 -0.29 3.83 -9.79
CA LEU A 230 1.02 4.27 -9.28
C LEU A 230 0.87 5.49 -8.37
N PHE A 231 0.08 6.48 -8.81
CA PHE A 231 -0.23 7.67 -8.03
C PHE A 231 -0.91 7.30 -6.70
N LYS A 232 -1.96 6.47 -6.75
CA LYS A 232 -2.75 6.08 -5.58
C LYS A 232 -1.93 5.29 -4.58
N LEU A 233 -1.15 4.31 -5.05
CA LEU A 233 -0.28 3.53 -4.18
C LEU A 233 0.72 4.45 -3.46
N LEU A 234 1.43 5.30 -4.19
CA LEU A 234 2.37 6.26 -3.60
C LEU A 234 1.67 7.21 -2.62
N ASN A 235 0.49 7.73 -2.96
CA ASN A 235 -0.26 8.62 -2.07
C ASN A 235 -0.65 7.91 -0.78
N THR A 236 -1.15 6.67 -0.85
CA THR A 236 -1.49 5.88 0.35
C THR A 236 -0.25 5.62 1.21
N MET A 237 0.90 5.30 0.60
CA MET A 237 2.15 5.10 1.34
C MET A 237 2.61 6.38 2.06
N ILE A 238 2.54 7.54 1.40
CA ILE A 238 2.89 8.84 1.99
C ILE A 238 1.97 9.17 3.17
N GLN A 239 0.67 8.91 3.05
CA GLN A 239 -0.31 9.12 4.13
C GLN A 239 -0.07 8.18 5.31
N GLU A 240 0.24 6.91 5.08
CA GLU A 240 0.54 5.98 6.17
C GLU A 240 1.87 6.29 6.87
N THR A 241 2.85 6.88 6.16
CA THR A 241 4.10 7.33 6.79
C THR A 241 3.90 8.54 7.72
N SER A 242 2.94 9.43 7.43
CA SER A 242 2.62 10.51 8.37
C SER A 242 2.05 10.01 9.69
N HIS A 243 1.33 8.89 9.73
CA HIS A 243 0.70 8.38 10.94
C HIS A 243 1.65 7.58 11.87
N SER A 244 2.95 7.89 11.85
CA SER A 244 3.95 7.15 12.62
C SER A 244 3.86 7.42 14.13
N THR A 245 3.59 6.34 14.87
CA THR A 245 3.79 6.12 16.32
C THR A 245 2.90 6.87 17.33
N ALA A 246 1.91 6.13 17.84
CA ALA A 246 1.39 5.97 19.21
C ALA A 246 1.16 7.15 20.19
N ALA A 247 1.78 8.33 20.08
CA ALA A 247 1.78 9.29 21.20
C ALA A 247 1.46 10.75 20.82
N GLU A 248 1.61 11.15 19.57
CA GLU A 248 1.44 12.56 19.21
C GLU A 248 0.22 12.72 18.31
N ALA A 249 -0.81 13.36 18.85
CA ALA A 249 -2.08 13.60 18.16
C ALA A 249 -1.93 14.35 16.83
N LYS A 250 -0.73 14.86 16.50
CA LYS A 250 -0.41 15.57 15.26
C LYS A 250 1.08 15.38 14.95
N SER A 251 1.44 14.31 14.26
CA SER A 251 2.82 14.07 13.80
C SER A 251 3.21 15.12 12.74
N ASN A 252 4.50 15.47 12.71
CA ASN A 252 5.05 16.34 11.68
C ASN A 252 5.09 15.64 10.30
N LEU A 253 5.37 16.40 9.23
CA LEU A 253 5.39 15.88 7.86
C LEU A 253 6.71 15.25 7.42
N ASP A 254 7.68 15.07 8.32
CA ASP A 254 9.02 14.62 7.97
C ASP A 254 9.03 13.23 7.32
N ALA A 255 8.24 12.31 7.87
CA ALA A 255 8.08 10.97 7.32
C ALA A 255 7.50 11.01 5.90
N SER A 256 6.49 11.85 5.65
CA SER A 256 5.88 12.05 4.34
C SER A 256 6.85 12.67 3.32
N TYR A 257 7.65 13.66 3.73
CA TYR A 257 8.70 14.22 2.87
C TYR A 257 9.74 13.16 2.52
N SER A 258 10.20 12.39 3.52
CA SER A 258 11.18 11.32 3.30
C SER A 258 10.66 10.24 2.35
N ALA A 259 9.38 9.86 2.46
CA ALA A 259 8.74 8.89 1.60
C ALA A 259 8.64 9.38 0.15
N LEU A 260 8.26 10.65 -0.06
CA LEU A 260 8.23 11.23 -1.40
C LEU A 260 9.63 11.33 -2.01
N LEU A 261 10.63 11.76 -1.23
CA LEU A 261 12.02 11.82 -1.68
C LEU A 261 12.59 10.43 -2.01
N ARG A 262 12.22 9.40 -1.23
CA ARG A 262 12.53 7.99 -1.52
C ARG A 262 11.90 7.57 -2.84
N ALA A 263 10.62 7.88 -3.05
CA ALA A 263 9.93 7.58 -4.30
C ALA A 263 10.58 8.29 -5.51
N TYR A 264 10.97 9.55 -5.36
CA TYR A 264 11.65 10.31 -6.42
C TYR A 264 13.03 9.72 -6.79
N LYS A 265 13.75 9.14 -5.83
CA LYS A 265 15.02 8.43 -6.08
C LYS A 265 14.81 7.06 -6.73
N LEU A 266 13.77 6.34 -6.31
CA LEU A 266 13.46 4.98 -6.76
C LEU A 266 12.85 4.96 -8.17
N LEU A 267 11.99 5.92 -8.48
CA LEU A 267 11.24 5.96 -9.72
C LEU A 267 12.10 6.55 -10.85
N PRO A 268 12.16 5.90 -12.02
CA PRO A 268 13.03 6.38 -13.08
C PRO A 268 12.49 7.68 -13.73
N LYS A 269 13.36 8.69 -13.79
CA LYS A 269 13.00 10.10 -14.06
C LYS A 269 12.61 10.37 -15.51
N ASP A 270 13.17 9.59 -16.43
CA ASP A 270 12.94 9.74 -17.87
C ASP A 270 11.51 9.36 -18.28
N TYR A 271 10.77 8.72 -17.38
CA TYR A 271 9.44 8.22 -17.68
C TYR A 271 8.35 9.18 -17.22
N ARG A 272 7.51 9.56 -18.20
CA ARG A 272 6.40 10.49 -18.00
C ARG A 272 5.41 10.04 -16.92
N ILE A 273 5.05 8.76 -16.85
CA ILE A 273 4.10 8.26 -15.83
C ILE A 273 4.68 8.39 -14.42
N ALA A 274 5.95 7.99 -14.24
CA ALA A 274 6.64 8.08 -12.96
C ALA A 274 6.75 9.55 -12.51
N ASN A 275 7.20 10.42 -13.42
CA ASN A 275 7.30 11.85 -13.17
C ASN A 275 5.94 12.49 -12.82
N LEU A 276 4.87 12.17 -13.57
CA LEU A 276 3.52 12.63 -13.27
C LEU A 276 3.03 12.15 -11.90
N SER A 277 3.26 10.87 -11.56
CA SER A 277 2.89 10.32 -10.25
C SER A 277 3.56 11.08 -9.11
N VAL A 278 4.87 11.32 -9.22
CA VAL A 278 5.60 12.10 -8.22
C VAL A 278 5.12 13.55 -8.18
N LYS A 279 4.90 14.20 -9.32
CA LYS A 279 4.36 15.57 -9.40
C LYS A 279 3.00 15.69 -8.70
N HIS A 280 2.08 14.75 -8.93
CA HIS A 280 0.77 14.76 -8.28
C HIS A 280 0.86 14.56 -6.77
N ASN A 281 1.70 13.63 -6.31
CA ASN A 281 1.93 13.41 -4.88
C ASN A 281 2.64 14.59 -4.23
N TRP A 282 3.58 15.22 -4.93
CA TRP A 282 4.24 16.46 -4.51
C TRP A 282 3.21 17.59 -4.33
N ALA A 283 2.30 17.79 -5.28
CA ALA A 283 1.25 18.79 -5.18
C ALA A 283 0.21 18.46 -4.09
N SER A 284 0.01 17.17 -3.78
CA SER A 284 -0.81 16.75 -2.63
C SER A 284 -0.12 17.10 -1.31
N LEU A 285 1.16 16.78 -1.19
CA LEU A 285 1.93 17.03 0.01
C LEU A 285 2.21 18.52 0.21
N SER A 286 2.38 19.30 -0.86
CA SER A 286 2.52 20.76 -0.79
C SER A 286 1.27 21.43 -0.23
N TRP A 287 0.08 20.88 -0.50
CA TRP A 287 -1.17 21.35 0.10
C TRP A 287 -1.20 21.05 1.59
N ALA A 288 -0.89 19.80 1.97
CA ALA A 288 -0.82 19.37 3.36
C ALA A 288 0.24 20.15 4.17
N SER A 289 1.27 20.67 3.50
CA SER A 289 2.36 21.46 4.08
C SER A 289 2.03 22.94 4.27
N THR A 290 0.91 23.42 3.72
CA THR A 290 0.53 24.83 3.82
C THR A 290 -0.88 24.96 4.38
N VAL A 291 -1.90 24.52 3.63
CA VAL A 291 -3.31 24.64 4.01
C VAL A 291 -3.65 23.84 5.27
N ASP A 292 -3.06 22.65 5.42
CA ASP A 292 -3.28 21.78 6.59
C ASP A 292 -2.14 21.89 7.62
N ALA A 293 -1.26 22.90 7.49
CA ALA A 293 -0.03 22.99 8.29
C ALA A 293 -0.29 23.43 9.73
N PHE A 294 -1.34 24.21 9.97
CA PHE A 294 -1.64 24.82 11.26
C PHE A 294 -1.85 23.80 12.39
N GLU A 295 -2.29 22.59 12.04
CA GLU A 295 -2.49 21.54 13.02
C GLU A 295 -1.16 20.90 13.42
N ARG A 296 -0.14 20.94 12.56
CA ARG A 296 1.03 20.08 12.71
C ARG A 296 2.20 20.82 13.34
N PRO A 297 3.05 20.11 14.10
CA PRO A 297 4.37 20.60 14.46
C PRO A 297 5.15 20.94 13.19
N LYS A 298 6.01 21.96 13.29
CA LYS A 298 6.87 22.37 12.18
C LYS A 298 7.77 21.21 11.75
N PRO A 299 7.93 20.97 10.44
CA PRO A 299 8.81 19.93 9.94
C PRO A 299 10.29 20.34 10.05
N SER A 300 11.16 19.36 9.87
CA SER A 300 12.60 19.57 9.71
C SER A 300 12.90 20.44 8.49
N VAL A 301 13.70 21.50 8.71
CA VAL A 301 14.09 22.46 7.66
C VAL A 301 14.78 21.75 6.49
N ALA A 302 15.71 20.84 6.79
CA ALA A 302 16.46 20.13 5.75
C ALA A 302 15.56 19.26 4.86
N LEU A 303 14.54 18.61 5.45
CA LEU A 303 13.58 17.80 4.69
C LEU A 303 12.62 18.68 3.89
N PHE A 304 12.16 19.78 4.48
CA PHE A 304 11.31 20.76 3.81
C PHE A 304 12.02 21.38 2.60
N GLU A 305 13.26 21.85 2.75
CA GLU A 305 14.05 22.42 1.67
C GLU A 305 14.33 21.40 0.56
N ALA A 306 14.66 20.15 0.91
CA ALA A 306 14.83 19.07 -0.07
C ALA A 306 13.53 18.80 -0.85
N PHE A 307 12.39 18.80 -0.16
CA PHE A 307 11.06 18.67 -0.77
C PHE A 307 10.73 19.84 -1.72
N VAL A 308 11.00 21.08 -1.30
CA VAL A 308 10.80 22.28 -2.13
C VAL A 308 11.70 22.24 -3.37
N GLN A 309 12.97 21.89 -3.20
CA GLN A 309 13.95 21.79 -4.29
C GLN A 309 13.53 20.75 -5.33
N GLN A 310 12.99 19.61 -4.90
CA GLN A 310 12.47 18.56 -5.77
C GLN A 310 11.25 19.03 -6.58
N GLY A 311 10.48 20.00 -6.08
CA GLY A 311 9.30 20.57 -6.72
C GLY A 311 9.57 21.58 -7.83
N ARG A 312 10.73 22.27 -7.80
CA ARG A 312 11.07 23.35 -8.75
C ARG A 312 10.88 22.97 -10.23
N PRO A 313 11.29 21.78 -10.71
CA PRO A 313 11.11 21.39 -12.11
C PRO A 313 9.66 21.26 -12.56
N TYR A 314 8.69 21.14 -11.64
CA TYR A 314 7.28 20.95 -11.99
C TYR A 314 6.56 22.23 -12.43
N SER A 315 7.20 23.39 -12.26
CA SER A 315 6.67 24.72 -12.61
C SER A 315 5.26 24.95 -12.04
N LEU A 316 5.13 24.79 -10.71
CA LEU A 316 3.88 25.03 -9.96
C LEU A 316 4.03 26.31 -9.11
N PRO A 317 3.94 27.51 -9.72
CA PRO A 317 4.28 28.77 -9.05
C PRO A 317 3.37 29.08 -7.85
N LEU A 318 2.08 28.72 -7.93
CA LEU A 318 1.13 28.89 -6.82
C LEU A 318 1.54 28.07 -5.60
N ASP A 319 1.85 26.78 -5.81
CA ASP A 319 2.29 25.88 -4.75
C ASP A 319 3.61 26.33 -4.14
N MET A 320 4.57 26.77 -4.97
CA MET A 320 5.88 27.24 -4.52
C MET A 320 5.78 28.53 -3.69
N ALA A 321 5.00 29.51 -4.16
CA ALA A 321 4.78 30.75 -3.41
C ALA A 321 4.14 30.48 -2.05
N HIS A 322 3.21 29.52 -1.98
CA HIS A 322 2.59 29.13 -0.72
C HIS A 322 3.57 28.40 0.21
N LEU A 323 4.46 27.57 -0.32
CA LEU A 323 5.49 26.90 0.47
C LEU A 323 6.52 27.89 1.04
N GLU A 324 6.94 28.89 0.27
CA GLU A 324 7.86 29.93 0.76
C GLU A 324 7.26 30.76 1.89
N LEU A 325 5.95 31.03 1.82
CA LEU A 325 5.20 31.70 2.87
C LEU A 325 5.15 30.88 4.18
N HIS A 326 5.19 29.56 4.08
CA HIS A 326 5.15 28.62 5.21
C HIS A 326 6.52 28.03 5.57
N HIS A 327 7.62 28.64 5.13
CA HIS A 327 8.97 28.13 5.44
C HIS A 327 9.17 28.00 6.97
N PRO A 328 9.66 26.85 7.50
CA PRO A 328 9.69 26.60 8.94
C PRO A 328 10.47 27.64 9.76
N THR A 329 11.57 28.18 9.18
CA THR A 329 12.49 29.13 9.83
C THR A 329 12.54 30.52 9.19
N ALA A 330 12.12 30.67 7.94
CA ALA A 330 12.33 31.89 7.17
C ALA A 330 11.13 32.19 6.24
N PRO A 331 9.91 32.35 6.79
CA PRO A 331 8.73 32.55 5.97
C PRO A 331 8.79 33.88 5.23
N SER A 332 8.56 33.88 3.90
CA SER A 332 8.57 35.08 3.06
C SER A 332 7.26 35.26 2.29
N SER A 333 6.77 36.49 2.26
CA SER A 333 5.58 36.90 1.49
C SER A 333 5.90 37.30 0.04
N ASP A 334 7.18 37.44 -0.33
CA ASP A 334 7.59 38.09 -1.59
C ASP A 334 7.08 37.35 -2.83
N ALA A 335 7.24 36.01 -2.85
CA ALA A 335 6.77 35.19 -3.97
C ALA A 335 5.24 35.16 -4.06
N ALA A 336 4.53 35.22 -2.92
CA ALA A 336 3.08 35.25 -2.88
C ALA A 336 2.53 36.57 -3.45
N VAL A 337 3.09 37.70 -3.00
CA VAL A 337 2.78 39.04 -3.49
C VAL A 337 3.08 39.15 -4.98
N TYR A 338 4.28 38.73 -5.41
CA TYR A 338 4.67 38.71 -6.82
C TYR A 338 3.70 37.87 -7.66
N TYR A 339 3.34 36.67 -7.18
CA TYR A 339 2.38 35.80 -7.88
C TYR A 339 1.02 36.49 -8.07
N MET A 340 0.48 37.14 -7.03
CA MET A 340 -0.80 37.85 -7.09
C MET A 340 -0.75 39.04 -8.05
N HIS A 341 0.28 39.90 -7.97
CA HIS A 341 0.46 41.02 -8.92
C HIS A 341 0.58 40.54 -10.37
N SER A 342 1.30 39.44 -10.60
CA SER A 342 1.46 38.86 -11.94
C SER A 342 0.15 38.34 -12.54
N ARG A 343 -0.86 38.04 -11.70
CA ARG A 343 -2.20 37.64 -12.14
C ARG A 343 -3.14 38.82 -12.28
N ASP A 344 -3.08 39.78 -11.38
CA ASP A 344 -3.90 41.01 -11.43
C ASP A 344 -3.58 41.84 -12.68
N SER A 345 -2.28 42.03 -12.98
CA SER A 345 -1.81 42.70 -14.20
C SER A 345 -2.25 42.00 -15.49
N LYS A 346 -2.53 40.69 -15.43
CA LYS A 346 -3.11 39.91 -16.54
C LYS A 346 -4.62 39.82 -16.36
N ALA A 347 -5.30 40.98 -16.26
CA ALA A 347 -6.73 41.24 -15.95
C ALA A 347 -7.83 40.35 -16.60
N ARG A 348 -7.47 39.27 -17.31
CA ARG A 348 -8.31 38.18 -17.82
C ARG A 348 -8.15 36.84 -17.07
N ASP A 349 -7.22 36.70 -16.11
CA ASP A 349 -6.84 35.39 -15.52
C ASP A 349 -7.46 35.11 -14.13
N VAL A 350 -7.97 36.13 -13.42
CA VAL A 350 -8.65 35.95 -12.12
C VAL A 350 -10.03 35.31 -12.28
N THR A 351 -10.67 35.55 -13.43
CA THR A 351 -11.93 34.93 -13.87
C THR A 351 -11.71 33.75 -14.84
N ASP A 352 -10.48 33.29 -15.05
CA ASP A 352 -10.22 32.22 -16.01
C ASP A 352 -10.95 30.95 -15.56
N SER A 353 -12.01 30.61 -16.28
CA SER A 353 -12.78 29.37 -16.11
C SER A 353 -11.91 28.12 -16.24
N ARG A 354 -10.66 28.28 -16.71
CA ARG A 354 -9.64 27.24 -16.76
C ARG A 354 -9.00 26.93 -15.40
N MET A 355 -9.10 27.81 -14.41
CA MET A 355 -8.56 27.52 -13.07
C MET A 355 -9.49 26.55 -12.33
N GLY A 356 -9.01 25.33 -12.12
CA GLY A 356 -9.75 24.32 -11.37
C GLY A 356 -10.00 24.72 -9.90
N ASP A 357 -11.08 24.20 -9.31
CA ASP A 357 -11.53 24.50 -7.94
C ASP A 357 -10.44 24.42 -6.88
N ARG A 358 -9.56 23.41 -6.99
CA ARG A 358 -8.45 23.22 -6.06
C ARG A 358 -7.47 24.39 -6.09
N SER A 359 -7.11 24.87 -7.28
CA SER A 359 -6.20 26.00 -7.43
C SER A 359 -6.84 27.30 -6.96
N ARG A 360 -8.16 27.48 -7.18
CA ARG A 360 -8.92 28.63 -6.65
C ARG A 360 -8.90 28.66 -5.13
N ARG A 361 -9.24 27.53 -4.49
CA ARG A 361 -9.16 27.40 -3.02
C ARG A 361 -7.76 27.68 -2.50
N ARG A 362 -6.72 27.14 -3.16
CA ARG A 362 -5.33 27.39 -2.77
C ARG A 362 -4.97 28.88 -2.88
N LEU A 363 -5.41 29.56 -3.93
CA LEU A 363 -5.15 30.99 -4.11
C LEU A 363 -5.82 31.84 -3.03
N ILE A 364 -7.04 31.48 -2.61
CA ILE A 364 -7.72 32.12 -1.48
C ILE A 364 -6.91 31.90 -0.19
N CYS A 365 -6.51 30.67 0.11
CA CYS A 365 -5.67 30.38 1.28
C CYS A 365 -4.34 31.14 1.23
N LEU A 366 -3.68 31.17 0.08
CA LEU A 366 -2.45 31.93 -0.13
C LEU A 366 -2.65 33.42 0.18
N ALA A 367 -3.71 34.03 -0.35
CA ALA A 367 -4.00 35.44 -0.13
C ALA A 367 -4.26 35.74 1.36
N LEU A 368 -5.07 34.92 2.03
CA LEU A 368 -5.34 35.04 3.47
C LEU A 368 -4.05 34.93 4.30
N ASP A 369 -3.27 33.87 4.09
CA ASP A 369 -2.01 33.67 4.80
C ASP A 369 -1.02 34.83 4.52
N THR A 370 -1.05 35.39 3.32
CA THR A 370 -0.17 36.51 2.92
C THR A 370 -0.57 37.79 3.64
N VAL A 371 -1.87 38.09 3.76
CA VAL A 371 -2.37 39.24 4.53
C VAL A 371 -1.92 39.14 5.98
N ASP A 372 -2.12 37.97 6.61
CA ASP A 372 -1.72 37.75 8.01
C ASP A 372 -0.22 37.96 8.20
N ARG A 373 0.59 37.45 7.26
CA ARG A 373 2.03 37.63 7.30
C ARG A 373 2.45 39.09 7.12
N LEU A 374 1.88 39.80 6.15
CA LEU A 374 2.21 41.20 5.88
C LEU A 374 1.81 42.12 7.06
N LYS A 375 0.69 41.81 7.73
CA LYS A 375 0.30 42.49 8.98
C LYS A 375 1.31 42.23 10.09
N GLN A 376 1.76 40.99 10.26
CA GLN A 376 2.79 40.65 11.25
C GLN A 376 4.14 41.33 10.99
N THR A 377 4.52 41.53 9.73
CA THR A 377 5.78 42.20 9.36
C THR A 377 5.64 43.74 9.27
N GLY A 378 4.44 44.29 9.45
CA GLY A 378 4.18 45.73 9.42
C GLY A 378 4.06 46.37 8.03
N ASN A 379 3.97 45.56 6.96
CA ASN A 379 3.80 46.06 5.60
C ASN A 379 2.32 46.28 5.28
N THR A 380 1.76 47.36 5.82
CA THR A 380 0.32 47.67 5.75
C THR A 380 -0.16 48.03 4.35
N THR A 381 0.68 48.67 3.53
CA THR A 381 0.33 49.05 2.15
C THR A 381 0.07 47.83 1.29
N GLU A 382 0.95 46.84 1.39
CA GLU A 382 0.86 45.60 0.63
C GLU A 382 -0.30 44.74 1.16
N ALA A 383 -0.48 44.68 2.48
CA ALA A 383 -1.60 43.96 3.10
C ALA A 383 -2.95 44.49 2.58
N SER A 384 -3.15 45.81 2.58
CA SER A 384 -4.38 46.42 2.05
C SER A 384 -4.57 46.25 0.55
N TRP A 385 -3.49 46.04 -0.22
CA TRP A 385 -3.60 45.66 -1.63
C TRP A 385 -4.07 44.20 -1.79
N VAL A 386 -3.46 43.26 -1.05
CA VAL A 386 -3.85 41.84 -1.09
C VAL A 386 -5.29 41.63 -0.63
N GLU A 387 -5.74 42.36 0.40
CA GLU A 387 -7.14 42.34 0.84
C GLU A 387 -8.11 42.76 -0.27
N ARG A 388 -7.80 43.84 -1.01
CA ARG A 388 -8.60 44.28 -2.15
C ARG A 388 -8.59 43.25 -3.28
N PHE A 389 -7.45 42.64 -3.56
CA PHE A 389 -7.32 41.56 -4.52
C PHE A 389 -8.20 40.36 -4.14
N LEU A 390 -8.21 39.97 -2.86
CA LEU A 390 -9.05 38.90 -2.35
C LEU A 390 -10.55 39.22 -2.49
N THR A 391 -10.99 40.43 -2.11
CA THR A 391 -12.39 40.85 -2.24
C THR A 391 -12.85 40.79 -3.70
N ASN A 392 -12.07 41.36 -4.63
CA ASN A 392 -12.36 41.34 -6.05
C ASN A 392 -12.44 39.90 -6.59
N MET A 393 -11.55 39.01 -6.15
CA MET A 393 -11.58 37.59 -6.53
C MET A 393 -12.86 36.89 -6.02
N CYS A 394 -13.25 37.11 -4.77
CA CYS A 394 -14.45 36.51 -4.18
C CYS A 394 -15.74 36.97 -4.87
N GLU A 395 -15.84 38.27 -5.18
CA GLU A 395 -16.96 38.86 -5.93
C GLU A 395 -17.07 38.24 -7.34
N ASN A 396 -15.95 38.18 -8.07
CA ASN A 396 -15.91 37.63 -9.42
C ASN A 396 -16.20 36.13 -9.51
N LEU A 397 -15.86 35.37 -8.48
CA LEU A 397 -16.17 33.95 -8.41
C LEU A 397 -17.64 33.67 -8.11
N ASN A 398 -18.48 34.71 -7.96
CA ASN A 398 -19.88 34.59 -7.61
C ASN A 398 -20.07 33.72 -6.36
N LEU A 399 -19.11 33.78 -5.42
CA LEU A 399 -19.16 33.09 -4.12
C LEU A 399 -20.22 33.71 -3.19
N GLY A 400 -21.19 34.47 -3.73
CA GLY A 400 -22.20 35.25 -3.04
C GLY A 400 -23.19 34.50 -2.15
N ILE A 401 -22.97 33.21 -1.87
CA ILE A 401 -23.74 32.41 -0.88
C ILE A 401 -22.82 31.37 -0.22
N LEU A 402 -21.61 31.75 0.17
CA LEU A 402 -20.94 31.11 1.29
C LEU A 402 -20.61 32.22 2.27
N ASN A 403 -21.20 32.14 3.47
CA ASN A 403 -21.01 33.03 4.62
C ASN A 403 -19.52 33.36 4.86
N LEU A 404 -18.99 34.32 4.12
CA LEU A 404 -17.81 35.07 4.48
C LEU A 404 -18.36 36.35 5.09
N ASN A 405 -18.58 36.34 6.41
CA ASN A 405 -18.61 37.56 7.19
C ASN A 405 -17.21 38.19 7.12
N ALA A 406 -16.90 38.79 5.97
CA ALA A 406 -15.70 39.55 5.72
C ALA A 406 -15.66 40.81 6.61
N ALA A 407 -16.82 41.29 7.08
CA ALA A 407 -16.92 42.39 8.02
C ALA A 407 -16.51 42.02 9.47
N ASP A 408 -16.73 40.77 9.91
CA ASP A 408 -16.35 40.33 11.27
C ASP A 408 -14.93 39.73 11.33
N SER A 409 -14.38 39.33 10.18
CA SER A 409 -13.06 38.67 10.07
C SER A 409 -11.88 39.64 10.15
N ILE A 410 -12.09 40.92 9.86
CA ILE A 410 -11.02 41.94 9.86
C ILE A 410 -10.67 42.37 11.31
N ALA A 411 -11.51 42.04 12.29
CA ALA A 411 -11.33 42.41 13.71
C ALA A 411 -11.05 41.23 14.67
N SER A 412 -10.88 39.99 14.16
CA SER A 412 -10.67 38.81 15.01
C SER A 412 -9.18 38.54 15.25
N GLU A 413 -8.72 38.64 16.51
CA GLU A 413 -7.39 38.21 16.98
C GLU A 413 -7.17 36.68 16.96
N ARG A 414 -8.06 35.92 16.31
CA ARG A 414 -7.93 34.46 16.17
C ARG A 414 -7.91 34.05 14.70
N PRO A 415 -6.94 33.20 14.27
CA PRO A 415 -6.90 32.67 12.92
C PRO A 415 -8.20 31.93 12.59
N LEU A 416 -8.82 32.29 11.46
CA LEU A 416 -10.07 31.71 10.99
C LEU A 416 -9.86 30.26 10.54
N TYR A 417 -10.23 29.33 11.41
CA TYR A 417 -10.47 27.93 11.03
C TYR A 417 -11.85 27.72 10.44
N ARG A 418 -11.93 26.70 9.56
CA ARG A 418 -13.05 25.78 9.26
C ARG A 418 -13.59 25.85 7.83
N LEU A 419 -13.11 24.93 7.01
CA LEU A 419 -13.90 24.27 5.97
C LEU A 419 -13.58 22.76 6.04
N ASN A 420 -14.39 22.02 6.81
CA ASN A 420 -14.61 20.59 6.58
C ASN A 420 -15.76 20.43 5.60
#